data_AF-A0A4Q5A0C3-F1
#
_entry.id   AF-A0A4Q5A0C3-F1
#
_cell.length_a   1.000
_cell.length_b   1.000
_cell.length_c   1.000
_cell.angle_alpha   90.00
_cell.angle_beta   90.00
_cell.angle_gamma   90.00
#
_symmetry.space_group_name_H-M   'P 1'
#
loop_
_entity.id
_entity.type
_entity.pdbx_description
1 polymer ?
#
loop_
_entity_poly.entity_id
_entity_poly.type
_entity_poly.pdbx_seq_one_letter_code
_entity_poly.pdbx_strand_id
1 'polypeptide(L)'
;MNIQNITIDNLLEYYLRLLTVEGGGKWSDELRDACDAGEYTAGPIIALAACEDQGLKPDRQVLRATLASPWCEEGSDADVIACHMLDAAAYPNP
;
A
#
# COMPACT_ATOMS: atom_id res chain seq x y z
N MET A 1 -3.33 -0.15 -15.89
CA MET A 1 -4.10 0.76 -15.02
C MET A 1 -3.74 2.19 -15.39
N ASN A 2 -4.71 3.09 -15.58
CA ASN A 2 -4.40 4.48 -15.95
C ASN A 2 -4.09 5.27 -14.67
N ILE A 3 -2.83 5.65 -14.46
CA ILE A 3 -2.32 6.19 -13.17
C ILE A 3 -2.96 7.54 -12.81
N GLN A 4 -3.53 8.25 -13.79
CA GLN A 4 -4.07 9.60 -13.61
C GLN A 4 -5.37 9.70 -12.79
N ASN A 5 -5.97 8.58 -12.36
CA ASN A 5 -7.26 8.62 -11.65
C ASN A 5 -7.42 7.53 -10.56
N ILE A 6 -6.30 7.09 -9.97
CA ILE A 6 -6.35 6.12 -8.86
C ILE A 6 -6.74 6.88 -7.58
N THR A 7 -7.90 6.54 -7.00
CA THR A 7 -8.36 7.07 -5.71
C THR A 7 -7.72 6.31 -4.55
N ILE A 8 -7.81 6.88 -3.35
CA ILE A 8 -7.37 6.18 -2.13
C ILE A 8 -8.14 4.87 -1.92
N ASP A 9 -9.44 4.84 -2.23
CA ASP A 9 -10.25 3.62 -2.13
C ASP A 9 -9.73 2.52 -3.06
N ASN A 10 -9.33 2.87 -4.29
CA ASN A 10 -8.76 1.92 -5.24
C ASN A 10 -7.43 1.35 -4.74
N LEU A 11 -6.61 2.17 -4.07
CA LEU A 11 -5.34 1.72 -3.48
C LEU A 11 -5.59 0.77 -2.32
N LEU A 12 -6.46 1.17 -1.38
CA LEU A 12 -6.75 0.36 -0.20
C LEU A 12 -7.43 -0.96 -0.58
N GLU A 13 -8.34 -0.96 -1.57
CA GLU A 13 -8.95 -2.17 -2.09
C GLU A 13 -7.90 -3.11 -2.72
N TYR A 14 -6.94 -2.56 -3.46
CA TYR A 14 -5.84 -3.36 -4.00
C TYR A 14 -5.04 -4.03 -2.89
N TYR A 15 -4.59 -3.27 -1.89
CA TYR A 15 -3.81 -3.80 -0.78
C TYR A 15 -4.61 -4.82 0.04
N LEU A 16 -5.89 -4.56 0.27
CA LEU A 16 -6.77 -5.50 0.96
C LEU A 16 -6.88 -6.83 0.21
N ARG A 17 -7.05 -6.78 -1.13
CA ARG A 17 -7.07 -7.99 -1.96
C ARG A 17 -5.72 -8.72 -1.90
N LEU A 18 -4.61 -8.00 -2.02
CA LEU A 18 -3.26 -8.58 -1.93
C LEU A 18 -3.05 -9.27 -0.57
N LEU A 19 -3.37 -8.60 0.53
CA LEU A 19 -3.25 -9.14 1.89
C LEU A 19 -4.20 -10.30 2.16
N THR A 20 -5.39 -10.30 1.55
CA THR A 20 -6.35 -11.41 1.69
C THR A 20 -5.91 -12.66 0.93
N VAL A 21 -5.29 -12.49 -0.24
CA VAL A 21 -4.93 -13.60 -1.14
C VAL A 21 -3.54 -14.15 -0.83
N GLU A 22 -2.56 -13.27 -0.59
CA GLU A 22 -1.15 -13.61 -0.44
C GLU A 22 -0.62 -13.39 0.97
N GLY A 23 -1.31 -12.56 1.77
CA GLY A 23 -0.96 -12.30 3.16
C GLY A 23 -1.67 -13.22 4.17
N GLY A 24 -1.33 -13.02 5.44
CA GLY A 24 -1.98 -13.60 6.60
C GLY A 24 -3.16 -12.74 7.06
N GLY A 25 -4.27 -13.40 7.40
CA GLY A 25 -5.57 -12.74 7.62
C GLY A 25 -5.62 -11.61 8.65
N LYS A 26 -4.70 -11.57 9.62
CA LYS A 26 -4.66 -10.50 10.64
C LYS A 26 -4.52 -9.10 10.00
N TRP A 27 -3.61 -8.95 9.04
CA TRP A 27 -3.33 -7.66 8.42
C TRP A 27 -4.45 -7.22 7.46
N SER A 28 -5.15 -8.17 6.82
CA SER A 28 -6.32 -7.84 6.01
C SER A 28 -7.50 -7.37 6.86
N ASP A 29 -7.67 -7.91 8.07
CA ASP A 29 -8.72 -7.48 8.99
C ASP A 29 -8.43 -6.07 9.53
N GLU A 30 -7.19 -5.82 9.97
CA GLU A 30 -6.77 -4.48 10.44
C GLU A 30 -6.90 -3.41 9.34
N LEU A 31 -6.53 -3.72 8.10
CA LEU A 31 -6.69 -2.79 6.98
C LEU A 31 -8.19 -2.55 6.66
N ARG A 32 -9.02 -3.59 6.73
CA ARG A 32 -10.47 -3.45 6.50
C ARG A 32 -11.12 -2.56 7.55
N ASP A 33 -10.78 -2.75 8.82
CA ASP A 33 -11.29 -1.92 9.91
C ASP A 33 -10.91 -0.45 9.72
N ALA A 34 -9.68 -0.16 9.30
CA ALA A 34 -9.24 1.21 9.00
C ALA A 34 -10.00 1.83 7.80
N CYS A 35 -10.30 1.02 6.77
CA CYS A 35 -11.12 1.47 5.64
C CYS A 35 -12.55 1.79 6.08
N ASP A 36 -13.17 0.91 6.87
CA ASP A 36 -14.55 1.07 7.35
C ASP A 36 -14.70 2.27 8.30
N ALA A 37 -13.64 2.59 9.05
CA ALA A 37 -13.57 3.78 9.91
C ALA A 37 -13.30 5.09 9.14
N GLY A 38 -12.94 5.02 7.85
CA GLY A 38 -12.56 6.18 7.04
C GLY A 38 -11.21 6.78 7.43
N GLU A 39 -10.32 5.99 8.03
CA GLU A 39 -8.98 6.43 8.44
C GLU A 39 -7.97 6.31 7.28
N TYR A 40 -8.19 7.14 6.27
CA TYR A 40 -7.47 7.08 4.99
C TYR A 40 -5.96 7.36 5.08
N THR A 41 -5.48 8.01 6.14
CA THR A 41 -4.04 8.20 6.41
C THR A 41 -3.40 6.96 7.06
N ALA A 42 -4.16 6.22 7.87
CA ALA A 42 -3.67 5.00 8.52
C ALA A 42 -3.64 3.81 7.54
N GLY A 43 -4.60 3.75 6.61
CA GLY A 43 -4.72 2.67 5.62
C GLY A 43 -3.43 2.39 4.84
N PRO A 44 -2.78 3.40 4.21
CA PRO A 44 -1.51 3.20 3.50
C PRO A 44 -0.38 2.70 4.40
N ILE A 45 -0.30 3.19 5.64
CA ILE A 45 0.72 2.77 6.60
C ILE A 45 0.54 1.30 6.95
N ILE A 46 -0.69 0.90 7.32
CA ILE A 46 -1.03 -0.50 7.65
C ILE A 46 -0.74 -1.41 6.45
N ALA A 47 -1.19 -1.01 5.27
CA ALA A 47 -1.02 -1.78 4.05
C ALA A 47 0.46 -2.02 3.70
N LEU A 48 1.28 -0.96 3.73
CA LEU A 48 2.69 -1.04 3.36
C LEU A 48 3.52 -1.76 4.42
N ALA A 49 3.29 -1.49 5.70
CA ALA A 49 3.94 -2.22 6.80
C ALA A 49 3.62 -3.72 6.74
N ALA A 50 2.36 -4.09 6.47
CA ALA A 50 1.98 -5.47 6.29
C ALA A 50 2.63 -6.12 5.07
N CYS A 51 2.81 -5.39 3.97
CA CYS A 51 3.51 -5.90 2.79
C CYS A 51 5.01 -6.09 3.06
N GLU A 52 5.65 -5.17 3.78
CA GLU A 52 7.06 -5.28 4.15
C GLU A 52 7.30 -6.44 5.13
N ASP A 53 6.50 -6.55 6.19
CA ASP A 53 6.57 -7.62 7.21
C ASP A 53 6.44 -9.02 6.59
N GLN A 54 5.58 -9.14 5.58
CA GLN A 54 5.28 -10.41 4.92
C GLN A 54 6.08 -10.65 3.64
N GLY A 55 6.97 -9.72 3.27
CA GLY A 55 7.75 -9.80 2.03
C GLY A 55 6.90 -9.80 0.75
N LEU A 56 5.68 -9.26 0.81
CA LEU A 56 4.78 -9.12 -0.33
C LEU A 56 5.28 -8.01 -1.25
N LYS A 57 4.95 -8.12 -2.53
CA LYS A 57 5.42 -7.18 -3.56
C LYS A 57 4.23 -6.50 -4.25
N PRO A 58 3.72 -5.38 -3.70
CA PRO A 58 2.70 -4.58 -4.37
C PRO A 58 3.22 -4.05 -5.69
N ASP A 59 2.39 -4.04 -6.73
CA ASP A 59 2.74 -3.59 -8.08
C ASP A 59 3.50 -2.24 -8.07
N ARG A 60 4.56 -2.11 -8.87
CA ARG A 60 5.36 -0.88 -8.95
C ARG A 60 4.51 0.37 -9.24
N GLN A 61 3.46 0.22 -10.05
CA GLN A 61 2.53 1.31 -10.35
C GLN A 61 1.66 1.68 -9.15
N VAL A 62 1.29 0.70 -8.32
CA VAL A 62 0.52 0.91 -7.08
C VAL A 62 1.37 1.60 -6.03
N LEU A 63 2.64 1.20 -5.86
CA LEU A 63 3.59 1.88 -4.96
C LEU A 63 3.74 3.36 -5.37
N ARG A 64 3.95 3.64 -6.65
CA ARG A 64 4.02 5.02 -7.16
C ARG A 64 2.73 5.80 -6.97
N ALA A 65 1.57 5.17 -7.16
CA ALA A 65 0.29 5.80 -6.92
C ALA A 65 0.03 6.05 -5.42
N THR A 66 0.56 5.20 -4.55
CA THR A 66 0.51 5.38 -3.09
C THR A 66 1.33 6.61 -2.69
N LEU A 67 2.56 6.73 -3.18
CA LEU A 67 3.42 7.90 -2.96
C LEU A 67 2.81 9.20 -3.52
N ALA A 68 2.07 9.12 -4.62
CA ALA A 68 1.38 10.27 -5.21
C ALA A 68 0.04 10.60 -4.53
N SER A 69 -0.42 9.78 -3.59
CA SER A 69 -1.67 9.99 -2.88
C SER A 69 -1.56 11.17 -1.91
N PRO A 70 -2.57 12.06 -1.81
CA PRO A 70 -2.62 13.10 -0.78
C PRO A 70 -2.61 12.54 0.66
N TRP A 71 -2.85 11.25 0.82
CA TRP A 71 -2.86 10.54 2.11
C TRP A 71 -1.52 9.89 2.45
N CYS A 72 -0.49 10.10 1.63
CA CYS A 72 0.89 9.68 1.84
C CYS A 72 1.77 10.92 1.95
N GLU A 73 1.97 11.42 3.18
CA GLU A 73 2.82 12.60 3.41
C GLU A 73 4.30 12.25 3.26
N GLU A 74 5.10 13.15 2.68
CA GLU A 74 6.56 12.99 2.57
C GLU A 74 7.18 12.81 3.95
N GLY A 75 8.00 11.77 4.13
CA GLY A 75 8.62 11.40 5.40
C GLY A 75 7.71 10.64 6.37
N SER A 76 6.45 10.36 6.00
CA SER A 76 5.60 9.43 6.76
C SER A 76 6.12 7.98 6.65
N ASP A 77 5.69 7.11 7.56
CA ASP A 77 6.05 5.68 7.50
C ASP A 77 5.63 5.05 6.16
N ALA A 78 4.46 5.44 5.62
CA ALA A 78 4.01 4.99 4.31
C ALA A 78 4.96 5.43 3.19
N ASP A 79 5.41 6.69 3.21
CA ASP A 79 6.36 7.21 2.22
C ASP A 79 7.71 6.47 2.28
N VAL A 80 8.26 6.32 3.48
CA VAL A 80 9.55 5.65 3.72
C VAL A 80 9.49 4.19 3.27
N ILE A 81 8.45 3.45 3.66
CA ILE A 81 8.31 2.04 3.31
C ILE A 81 8.09 1.88 1.79
N ALA A 82 7.21 2.67 1.17
CA ALA A 82 6.98 2.59 -0.27
C ALA A 82 8.22 2.94 -1.10
N CYS A 83 8.99 3.94 -0.68
CA CYS A 83 10.28 4.28 -1.31
C CYS A 83 11.29 3.13 -1.13
N HIS A 84 11.41 2.57 0.07
CA HIS A 84 12.28 1.44 0.35
C HIS A 84 11.92 0.21 -0.53
N MET A 85 10.63 -0.12 -0.67
CA MET A 85 10.17 -1.22 -1.52
C MET A 85 10.43 -0.99 -3.02
N LEU A 86 10.44 0.28 -3.47
CA LEU A 86 10.75 0.65 -4.85
C LEU A 86 12.26 0.61 -5.15
N ASP A 87 13.10 0.97 -4.18
CA ASP A 87 14.56 1.00 -4.28
C ASP A 87 15.20 -0.37 -4.07
N ALA A 88 14.63 -1.17 -3.16
CA ALA A 88 15.03 -2.56 -2.98
C ALA A 88 14.72 -3.36 -4.25
N ALA A 89 15.56 -4.36 -4.56
CA ALA A 89 15.54 -5.19 -5.76
C ALA A 89 14.28 -6.09 -5.94
N ALA A 90 13.11 -5.68 -5.43
CA ALA A 90 11.82 -6.34 -5.61
C ALA A 90 11.25 -6.16 -7.03
N TYR A 91 11.72 -5.17 -7.80
CA TYR A 91 11.35 -4.94 -9.19
C TYR A 91 12.59 -4.79 -10.08
N PRO A 92 12.85 -5.69 -11.05
CA PRO A 92 13.83 -5.38 -12.09
C PRO A 92 13.37 -4.12 -12.85
N ASN A 93 14.31 -3.25 -13.21
CA ASN A 93 14.02 -2.14 -14.12
C ASN A 93 13.45 -2.69 -15.44
N PRO A 94 12.50 -1.97 -16.08
CA PRO A 94 12.04 -2.33 -17.41
C PRO A 94 13.19 -2.35 -18.43
#